data_AF-A0A950ZBL6-F1
#
_entry.id   AF-A0A950ZBL6-F1
#
_cell.length_a   1.000
_cell.length_b   1.000
_cell.length_c   1.000
_cell.angle_alpha   90.00
_cell.angle_beta   90.00
_cell.angle_gamma   90.00
#
_symmetry.space_group_name_H-M   'P 1'
#
loop_
_entity.id
_entity.type
_entity.pdbx_description
1 polymer ?
#
loop_
_entity_poly.entity_id
_entity_poly.type
_entity_poly.pdbx_seq_one_letter_code
_entity_poly.pdbx_strand_id
1 'polypeptide(L)'
;MRALLLLFISIVLSVRASGAPAVTSVSPTSVSPIWEITGAGFGVKSPAAPLVWADFENGLEPSALGLKRKWDTVQSLTTAAEGPDGSRCAKASDGSGKWTLMVSYDSWTREGQAFYVYKKLRLNFKITDPSQNWKIWRMWPAHFGYPNIYAAENNGRVYVEGVDGESGFWGRMGEPTTDWRTEEIIGRASSRIGAKDGPLEFRRDGKKLCAGTILTRTKQSQQLMTQNFVVHGVLANASQWHPEWSDNNRLWADDVYVDTTWARVIVGDAPKIEACRRFAIQIPTAWSDTRAQFHSRFNGFDAGEQVYLYLYNAAGECNADGFPVRR
;
A
#
# COMPACT_ATOMS: atom_id res chain seq x y z
N MET A 1 -38.86 -23.41 -43.68
CA MET A 1 -37.91 -22.54 -42.94
C MET A 1 -38.44 -22.37 -41.52
N ARG A 2 -37.77 -22.94 -40.51
CA ARG A 2 -38.12 -22.78 -39.09
C ARG A 2 -37.44 -21.51 -38.57
N ALA A 3 -38.24 -20.53 -38.14
CA ALA A 3 -37.73 -19.30 -37.53
C ALA A 3 -37.23 -19.62 -36.11
N LEU A 4 -35.93 -19.41 -35.87
CA LEU A 4 -35.27 -19.56 -34.59
C LEU A 4 -35.41 -18.23 -33.84
N LEU A 5 -36.25 -18.19 -32.80
CA LEU A 5 -36.44 -17.01 -31.94
C LEU A 5 -35.28 -16.94 -30.94
N LEU A 6 -34.31 -16.05 -31.18
CA LEU A 6 -33.20 -15.76 -30.26
C LEU A 6 -33.71 -14.89 -29.11
N LEU A 7 -33.83 -15.49 -27.92
CA LEU A 7 -34.14 -14.79 -26.68
C LEU A 7 -32.87 -14.13 -26.14
N PHE A 8 -32.76 -12.80 -26.27
CA PHE A 8 -31.70 -12.01 -25.65
C PHE A 8 -32.03 -11.77 -24.17
N ILE A 9 -31.42 -12.55 -23.28
CA ILE A 9 -31.45 -12.29 -21.83
C ILE A 9 -30.45 -11.16 -21.55
N SER A 10 -30.93 -9.93 -21.44
CA SER A 10 -30.14 -8.83 -20.88
C SER A 10 -30.01 -9.04 -19.38
N ILE A 11 -28.89 -9.60 -18.95
CA ILE A 11 -28.47 -9.57 -17.54
C ILE A 11 -28.03 -8.14 -17.23
N VAL A 12 -28.97 -7.32 -16.75
CA VAL A 12 -28.64 -6.03 -16.14
C VAL A 12 -28.00 -6.33 -14.79
N LEU A 13 -26.67 -6.45 -14.77
CA LEU A 13 -25.87 -6.39 -13.54
C LEU A 13 -26.06 -4.97 -12.97
N SER A 14 -27.03 -4.84 -12.08
CA SER A 14 -27.21 -3.64 -11.28
C SER A 14 -26.02 -3.55 -10.34
N VAL A 15 -25.00 -2.78 -10.76
CA VAL A 15 -23.88 -2.41 -9.89
C VAL A 15 -24.48 -1.51 -8.83
N ARG A 16 -24.90 -2.08 -7.70
CA ARG A 16 -25.17 -1.28 -6.51
C ARG A 16 -23.89 -0.53 -6.22
N ALA A 17 -23.95 0.80 -6.19
CA ALA A 17 -23.00 1.58 -5.43
C ALA A 17 -23.12 1.05 -3.99
N SER A 18 -22.23 0.12 -3.61
CA SER A 18 -22.11 -0.28 -2.21
C SER A 18 -21.72 0.99 -1.48
N GLY A 19 -22.46 1.36 -0.44
CA GLY A 19 -21.95 2.34 0.51
C GLY A 19 -20.83 1.71 1.34
N ALA A 20 -20.32 2.51 2.27
CA ALA A 20 -19.40 2.07 3.31
C ALA A 20 -19.85 0.73 3.93
N PRO A 21 -18.92 -0.21 4.17
CA PRO A 21 -19.24 -1.50 4.76
C PRO A 21 -19.86 -1.34 6.15
N ALA A 22 -20.80 -2.22 6.49
CA ALA A 22 -21.42 -2.28 7.80
C ALA A 22 -20.94 -3.53 8.54
N VAL A 23 -20.18 -3.35 9.62
CA VAL A 23 -19.67 -4.45 10.45
C VAL A 23 -20.67 -4.74 11.57
N THR A 24 -21.13 -5.98 11.68
CA THR A 24 -22.09 -6.42 12.70
C THR A 24 -21.46 -7.24 13.82
N SER A 25 -20.40 -7.99 13.52
CA SER A 25 -19.64 -8.71 14.55
C SER A 25 -18.18 -8.85 14.17
N VAL A 26 -17.32 -8.89 15.19
CA VAL A 26 -15.90 -9.26 15.10
C VAL A 26 -15.59 -10.20 16.26
N SER A 27 -15.09 -11.40 15.96
CA SER A 27 -14.80 -12.40 16.99
C SER A 27 -13.68 -13.36 16.57
N PRO A 28 -12.88 -13.89 17.51
CA PRO A 28 -11.95 -14.98 17.20
C PRO A 28 -12.71 -16.22 16.73
N THR A 29 -12.10 -16.97 15.82
CA THR A 29 -12.60 -18.28 15.38
C THR A 29 -12.05 -19.39 16.28
N SER A 30 -12.46 -20.65 16.03
CA SER A 30 -11.88 -21.82 16.70
C SER A 30 -10.42 -22.09 16.30
N VAL A 31 -9.93 -21.45 15.23
CA VAL A 31 -8.55 -21.57 14.76
C VAL A 31 -7.80 -20.31 15.15
N SER A 32 -6.91 -20.38 16.13
CA SER A 32 -6.05 -19.25 16.49
C SER A 32 -4.92 -19.09 15.45
N PRO A 33 -4.50 -17.85 15.09
CA PRO A 33 -5.01 -16.56 15.53
C PRO A 33 -5.98 -15.93 14.50
N ILE A 34 -6.91 -16.72 13.95
CA ILE A 34 -7.86 -16.25 12.94
C ILE A 34 -9.09 -15.64 13.61
N TRP A 35 -9.46 -14.45 13.14
CA TRP A 35 -10.66 -13.72 13.53
C TRP A 35 -11.61 -13.63 12.35
N GLU A 36 -12.90 -13.55 12.65
CA GLU A 36 -13.97 -13.40 11.67
C GLU A 36 -14.72 -12.08 11.88
N ILE A 37 -15.05 -11.45 10.76
CA ILE A 37 -15.88 -10.27 10.63
C ILE A 37 -17.15 -10.69 9.89
N THR A 38 -18.32 -10.36 10.42
CA THR A 38 -19.60 -10.47 9.69
C THR A 38 -20.22 -9.10 9.47
N GLY A 39 -20.98 -8.96 8.39
CA GLY A 39 -21.59 -7.70 8.03
C GLY A 39 -22.17 -7.68 6.62
N ALA A 40 -22.15 -6.52 5.98
CA ALA A 40 -22.60 -6.31 4.60
C ALA A 40 -21.77 -5.23 3.88
N GLY A 41 -21.74 -5.27 2.55
CA GLY A 41 -21.07 -4.27 1.73
C GLY A 41 -19.55 -4.36 1.73
N PHE A 42 -18.99 -5.53 2.05
CA PHE A 42 -17.54 -5.75 2.05
C PHE A 42 -17.00 -5.87 0.62
N GLY A 43 -17.87 -6.18 -0.36
CA GLY A 43 -17.50 -6.47 -1.73
C GLY A 43 -16.74 -7.78 -1.87
N VAL A 44 -16.15 -7.99 -3.04
CA VAL A 44 -15.36 -9.18 -3.36
C VAL A 44 -13.88 -8.84 -3.36
N LYS A 45 -13.08 -9.67 -2.71
CA LYS A 45 -11.62 -9.65 -2.76
C LYS A 45 -11.12 -11.04 -3.14
N SER A 46 -10.50 -11.16 -4.31
CA SER A 46 -9.97 -12.42 -4.81
C SER A 46 -8.59 -12.23 -5.43
N PRO A 47 -7.56 -12.93 -4.95
CA PRO A 47 -7.57 -13.77 -3.73
C PRO A 47 -7.78 -12.92 -2.46
N ALA A 48 -8.20 -13.56 -1.37
CA ALA A 48 -8.35 -12.87 -0.08
C ALA A 48 -7.00 -12.46 0.52
N ALA A 49 -5.98 -13.33 0.42
CA ALA A 49 -4.63 -13.04 0.88
C ALA A 49 -3.98 -11.87 0.10
N PRO A 50 -3.19 -11.00 0.75
CA PRO A 50 -2.46 -9.94 0.06
C PRO A 50 -1.40 -10.52 -0.86
N LEU A 51 -0.97 -9.75 -1.85
CA LEU A 51 0.15 -10.14 -2.71
C LEU A 51 1.41 -10.39 -1.89
N VAL A 52 1.73 -9.48 -0.96
CA VAL A 52 2.89 -9.58 -0.08
C VAL A 52 2.49 -9.30 1.36
N TRP A 53 3.04 -10.10 2.26
CA TRP A 53 3.16 -9.75 3.67
C TRP A 53 4.58 -10.05 4.15
N ALA A 54 5.28 -9.06 4.69
CA ALA A 54 6.62 -9.23 5.24
C ALA A 54 6.75 -8.47 6.57
N ASP A 55 6.97 -9.24 7.63
CA ASP A 55 7.14 -8.78 9.00
C ASP A 55 8.56 -8.93 9.52
N PHE A 56 9.43 -9.49 8.67
CA PHE A 56 10.87 -9.65 8.88
C PHE A 56 11.32 -10.47 10.10
N GLU A 57 10.37 -11.04 10.86
CA GLU A 57 10.65 -11.85 12.05
C GLU A 57 11.46 -13.11 11.73
N ASN A 58 11.27 -13.67 10.54
CA ASN A 58 11.93 -14.89 10.08
C ASN A 58 12.95 -14.63 8.96
N GLY A 59 13.46 -13.40 8.85
CA GLY A 59 14.40 -13.01 7.79
C GLY A 59 13.78 -12.04 6.79
N LEU A 60 14.50 -11.73 5.71
CA LEU A 60 14.11 -10.61 4.85
C LEU A 60 12.93 -10.94 3.92
N GLU A 61 12.68 -12.22 3.64
CA GLU A 61 11.68 -12.64 2.67
C GLU A 61 10.23 -12.53 3.19
N PRO A 62 9.24 -12.31 2.30
CA PRO A 62 7.83 -12.32 2.68
C PRO A 62 7.39 -13.64 3.33
N SER A 63 6.51 -13.54 4.33
CA SER A 63 6.01 -14.69 5.09
C SER A 63 4.95 -15.49 4.32
N ALA A 64 4.49 -16.58 4.93
CA ALA A 64 3.47 -17.48 4.37
C ALA A 64 2.05 -16.88 4.28
N LEU A 65 1.81 -15.68 4.82
CA LEU A 65 0.46 -15.08 4.82
C LEU A 65 0.14 -14.25 3.57
N GLY A 66 1.13 -13.85 2.76
CA GLY A 66 0.91 -13.24 1.44
C GLY A 66 0.62 -14.25 0.32
N LEU A 67 0.81 -13.89 -0.94
CA LEU A 67 0.88 -14.84 -2.07
C LEU A 67 2.34 -15.09 -2.49
N LYS A 68 3.14 -14.03 -2.50
CA LYS A 68 4.57 -14.06 -2.77
C LYS A 68 5.33 -14.44 -1.50
N ARG A 69 6.39 -15.24 -1.68
CA ARG A 69 7.31 -15.70 -0.62
C ARG A 69 8.74 -15.24 -0.85
N LYS A 70 8.94 -14.45 -1.90
CA LYS A 70 10.23 -13.89 -2.29
C LYS A 70 10.04 -12.49 -2.83
N TRP A 71 10.98 -11.62 -2.53
CA TRP A 71 11.14 -10.38 -3.28
C TRP A 71 11.71 -10.66 -4.67
N ASP A 72 11.20 -9.96 -5.67
CA ASP A 72 11.76 -10.03 -7.03
C ASP A 72 13.04 -9.19 -7.14
N THR A 73 13.24 -8.21 -6.25
CA THR A 73 14.53 -7.54 -6.04
C THR A 73 14.68 -7.10 -4.58
N VAL A 74 15.86 -7.37 -4.03
CA VAL A 74 16.35 -6.78 -2.79
C VAL A 74 17.60 -5.99 -3.13
N GLN A 75 17.66 -4.72 -2.75
CA GLN A 75 18.84 -3.90 -2.91
C GLN A 75 19.24 -3.27 -1.57
N SER A 76 20.45 -3.59 -1.11
CA SER A 76 21.09 -2.96 0.05
C SER A 76 20.23 -2.94 1.32
N LEU A 77 19.47 -3.99 1.55
CA LEU A 77 18.68 -4.22 2.76
C LEU A 77 19.08 -5.56 3.39
N THR A 78 19.19 -5.58 4.71
CA THR A 78 19.38 -6.78 5.52
C THR A 78 18.33 -6.81 6.64
N THR A 79 18.32 -7.85 7.47
CA THR A 79 17.48 -7.85 8.68
C THR A 79 18.23 -7.30 9.89
N ALA A 80 17.52 -6.63 10.80
CA ALA A 80 18.05 -6.13 12.06
C ALA A 80 16.99 -6.21 13.18
N ALA A 81 17.43 -6.35 14.43
CA ALA A 81 16.57 -6.30 15.63
C ALA A 81 16.39 -4.85 16.11
N GLU A 82 15.91 -4.00 15.21
CA GLU A 82 15.75 -2.54 15.40
C GLU A 82 14.35 -2.07 14.96
N GLY A 83 13.40 -3.01 14.85
CA GLY A 83 12.04 -2.75 14.45
C GLY A 83 11.25 -1.97 15.51
N PRO A 84 10.01 -1.57 15.18
CA PRO A 84 9.09 -1.02 16.17
C PRO A 84 8.98 -1.97 17.37
N ASP A 85 8.99 -1.42 18.59
CA ASP A 85 8.87 -2.18 19.84
C ASP A 85 9.96 -3.25 20.06
N GLY A 86 11.10 -3.14 19.37
CA GLY A 86 12.22 -4.09 19.48
C GLY A 86 12.08 -5.34 18.59
N SER A 87 11.12 -5.34 17.66
CA SER A 87 10.92 -6.40 16.67
C SER A 87 12.07 -6.49 15.66
N ARG A 88 12.02 -7.48 14.76
CA ARG A 88 12.91 -7.47 13.60
C ARG A 88 12.35 -6.56 12.51
N CYS A 89 13.23 -6.07 11.64
CA CYS A 89 12.87 -5.22 10.52
C CYS A 89 13.86 -5.39 9.37
N ALA A 90 13.52 -4.86 8.20
CA ALA A 90 14.48 -4.60 7.14
C ALA A 90 15.25 -3.31 7.43
N LYS A 91 16.59 -3.36 7.35
CA LYS A 91 17.50 -2.24 7.59
C LYS A 91 18.42 -2.02 6.40
N ALA A 92 18.52 -0.77 5.98
CA ALA A 92 19.42 -0.29 4.95
C ALA A 92 20.90 -0.58 5.29
N SER A 93 21.70 -0.89 4.28
CA SER A 93 23.16 -0.91 4.40
C SER A 93 23.77 0.48 4.30
N ASP A 94 24.99 0.60 4.81
CA ASP A 94 25.84 1.77 4.77
C ASP A 94 26.13 2.27 3.35
N GLY A 95 26.17 3.60 3.18
CA GLY A 95 26.59 4.32 1.97
C GLY A 95 25.85 4.07 0.65
N SER A 96 24.93 3.10 0.58
CA SER A 96 24.35 2.66 -0.71
C SER A 96 23.48 3.73 -1.36
N GLY A 97 22.65 4.41 -0.57
CA GLY A 97 21.69 5.38 -1.09
C GLY A 97 20.63 4.82 -2.04
N LYS A 98 20.55 3.49 -2.17
CA LYS A 98 19.58 2.76 -2.99
C LYS A 98 19.08 1.54 -2.22
N TRP A 99 18.04 1.75 -1.43
CA TRP A 99 17.46 0.71 -0.58
C TRP A 99 16.08 0.34 -1.08
N THR A 100 15.91 -0.89 -1.56
CA THR A 100 14.66 -1.27 -2.20
C THR A 100 14.23 -2.70 -1.93
N LEU A 101 12.93 -2.89 -1.76
CA LEU A 101 12.23 -4.16 -1.91
C LEU A 101 11.24 -4.02 -3.06
N MET A 102 11.35 -4.88 -4.06
CA MET A 102 10.51 -4.86 -5.25
C MET A 102 9.71 -6.14 -5.36
N VAL A 103 8.45 -6.01 -5.73
CA VAL A 103 7.58 -7.11 -6.12
C VAL A 103 7.04 -6.90 -7.52
N SER A 104 7.08 -7.96 -8.31
CA SER A 104 6.51 -8.03 -9.63
C SER A 104 5.08 -8.58 -9.60
N TYR A 105 4.22 -7.99 -10.42
CA TYR A 105 2.84 -8.40 -10.65
C TYR A 105 2.50 -8.33 -12.13
N ASP A 106 1.50 -9.09 -12.58
CA ASP A 106 1.10 -9.18 -13.99
C ASP A 106 0.89 -7.80 -14.61
N SER A 107 0.30 -6.87 -13.85
CA SER A 107 0.34 -5.46 -14.17
C SER A 107 -0.13 -4.60 -13.00
N TRP A 108 0.64 -3.57 -12.64
CA TRP A 108 0.19 -2.52 -11.72
C TRP A 108 -0.59 -1.41 -12.43
N THR A 109 -0.49 -1.32 -13.75
CA THR A 109 -0.98 -0.19 -14.55
C THR A 109 -1.89 -0.58 -15.70
N ARG A 110 -2.46 -1.79 -15.67
CA ARG A 110 -3.61 -2.16 -16.51
C ARG A 110 -4.77 -1.27 -16.14
N GLU A 111 -5.61 -0.93 -17.12
CA GLU A 111 -6.71 0.02 -16.99
C GLU A 111 -7.57 -0.24 -15.74
N GLY A 112 -7.65 0.75 -14.86
CA GLY A 112 -8.43 0.67 -13.62
C GLY A 112 -7.91 -0.29 -12.54
N GLN A 113 -6.74 -0.89 -12.71
CA GLN A 113 -6.09 -1.75 -11.72
C GLN A 113 -5.83 -0.96 -10.43
N ALA A 114 -6.42 -1.41 -9.32
CA ALA A 114 -6.16 -0.86 -8.01
C ALA A 114 -4.88 -1.45 -7.41
N PHE A 115 -4.24 -0.71 -6.51
CA PHE A 115 -3.18 -1.22 -5.67
C PHE A 115 -3.18 -0.52 -4.33
N TYR A 116 -2.63 -1.21 -3.34
CA TYR A 116 -2.44 -0.69 -2.00
C TYR A 116 -1.09 -1.16 -1.47
N VAL A 117 -0.33 -0.22 -0.91
CA VAL A 117 0.90 -0.51 -0.17
C VAL A 117 0.75 0.07 1.21
N TYR A 118 1.04 -0.72 2.23
CA TYR A 118 1.25 -0.29 3.60
C TYR A 118 2.61 -0.74 4.07
N LYS A 119 3.27 0.10 4.85
CA LYS A 119 4.56 -0.21 5.48
C LYS A 119 4.76 0.67 6.70
N LYS A 120 5.50 0.18 7.67
CA LYS A 120 6.14 1.01 8.68
C LYS A 120 7.51 1.42 8.16
N LEU A 121 7.85 2.70 8.30
CA LEU A 121 9.14 3.24 7.88
C LEU A 121 9.75 4.12 8.96
N ARG A 122 11.08 4.12 9.01
CA ARG A 122 11.87 5.06 9.81
C ARG A 122 13.09 5.48 9.01
N LEU A 123 13.48 6.74 9.16
CA LEU A 123 14.76 7.28 8.72
C LEU A 123 15.53 7.78 9.94
N ASN A 124 16.86 7.80 9.91
CA ASN A 124 17.67 8.49 10.93
C ASN A 124 18.12 9.88 10.46
N PHE A 125 17.58 10.34 9.34
CA PHE A 125 17.80 11.65 8.77
C PHE A 125 16.46 12.26 8.34
N LYS A 126 16.44 13.57 8.17
CA LYS A 126 15.26 14.31 7.76
C LYS A 126 15.43 14.81 6.32
N ILE A 127 14.33 14.84 5.58
CA ILE A 127 14.26 15.42 4.25
C ILE A 127 13.65 16.82 4.42
N THR A 128 14.49 17.83 4.46
CA THR A 128 14.14 19.21 4.81
C THR A 128 14.39 20.20 3.68
N ASP A 129 15.08 19.79 2.62
CA ASP A 129 15.51 20.67 1.55
C ASP A 129 15.17 20.12 0.15
N PRO A 130 14.75 20.98 -0.81
CA PRO A 130 14.44 20.56 -2.17
C PRO A 130 15.59 19.88 -2.93
N SER A 131 16.85 20.15 -2.58
CA SER A 131 18.04 19.50 -3.17
C SER A 131 18.11 18.01 -2.86
N GLN A 132 17.48 17.55 -1.78
CA GLN A 132 17.55 16.17 -1.30
C GLN A 132 16.67 15.23 -2.11
N ASN A 133 16.93 15.08 -3.42
CA ASN A 133 16.14 14.29 -4.37
C ASN A 133 15.95 12.83 -3.93
N TRP A 134 14.95 12.60 -3.08
CA TRP A 134 14.71 11.38 -2.34
C TRP A 134 13.41 10.75 -2.80
N LYS A 135 13.53 9.62 -3.49
CA LYS A 135 12.40 8.88 -4.05
C LYS A 135 11.95 7.83 -3.05
N ILE A 136 10.69 7.95 -2.60
CA ILE A 136 10.08 7.10 -1.56
C ILE A 136 9.27 5.93 -2.13
N TRP A 137 8.96 5.99 -3.43
CA TRP A 137 8.20 4.96 -4.15
C TRP A 137 8.44 5.05 -5.65
N ARG A 138 8.41 3.90 -6.32
CA ARG A 138 8.59 3.82 -7.78
C ARG A 138 7.93 2.58 -8.38
N MET A 139 7.40 2.70 -9.60
CA MET A 139 7.05 1.55 -10.44
C MET A 139 7.66 1.68 -11.82
N TRP A 140 8.02 0.54 -12.41
CA TRP A 140 8.63 0.43 -13.73
C TRP A 140 7.98 -0.69 -14.58
N PRO A 141 8.01 -0.57 -15.91
CA PRO A 141 7.90 -1.72 -16.80
C PRO A 141 9.04 -2.69 -16.59
N ALA A 142 8.85 -3.93 -17.04
CA ALA A 142 9.95 -4.88 -17.11
C ALA A 142 11.15 -4.27 -17.86
N HIS A 143 12.36 -4.63 -17.42
CA HIS A 143 13.62 -4.11 -18.00
C HIS A 143 13.82 -2.59 -17.89
N PHE A 144 13.15 -1.92 -16.94
CA PHE A 144 13.29 -0.47 -16.71
C PHE A 144 12.92 0.40 -17.93
N GLY A 145 11.88 0.00 -18.65
CA GLY A 145 11.32 0.76 -19.79
C GLY A 145 10.51 1.99 -19.39
N TYR A 146 9.83 2.60 -20.37
CA TYR A 146 8.89 3.69 -20.13
C TYR A 146 7.45 3.28 -20.52
N PRO A 147 6.43 3.83 -19.86
CA PRO A 147 6.49 4.88 -18.84
C PRO A 147 6.84 4.32 -17.46
N ASN A 148 7.39 5.14 -16.56
CA ASN A 148 7.62 4.77 -15.15
C ASN A 148 7.11 5.87 -14.23
N ILE A 149 6.65 5.54 -13.02
CA ILE A 149 6.13 6.51 -12.05
C ILE A 149 7.00 6.52 -10.80
N TYR A 150 7.26 7.71 -10.24
CA TYR A 150 7.88 7.86 -8.93
C TYR A 150 7.19 8.92 -8.08
N ALA A 151 7.40 8.82 -6.77
CA ALA A 151 7.09 9.86 -5.79
C ALA A 151 8.36 10.30 -5.08
N ALA A 152 8.59 11.62 -5.02
CA ALA A 152 9.75 12.23 -4.40
C ALA A 152 9.32 13.19 -3.29
N GLU A 153 9.85 12.99 -2.09
CA GLU A 153 9.39 13.70 -0.89
C GLU A 153 9.92 15.14 -0.83
N ASN A 154 11.16 15.37 -1.26
CA ASN A 154 11.85 16.66 -1.17
C ASN A 154 11.17 17.80 -1.91
N ASN A 155 10.50 17.52 -3.03
CA ASN A 155 9.77 18.52 -3.81
C ASN A 155 8.28 18.18 -3.93
N GLY A 156 7.82 17.14 -3.25
CA GLY A 156 6.42 16.69 -3.28
C GLY A 156 5.95 16.25 -4.67
N ARG A 157 6.85 15.81 -5.55
CA ARG A 157 6.48 15.49 -6.93
C ARG A 157 6.05 14.02 -7.05
N VAL A 158 4.85 13.81 -7.58
CA VAL A 158 4.49 12.55 -8.25
C VAL A 158 4.60 12.78 -9.75
N TYR A 159 5.39 11.95 -10.43
CA TYR A 159 5.62 12.13 -11.86
C TYR A 159 5.69 10.80 -12.60
N VAL A 160 5.05 10.76 -13.76
CA VAL A 160 5.22 9.67 -14.72
C VAL A 160 6.15 10.14 -15.82
N GLU A 161 7.29 9.48 -15.95
CA GLU A 161 8.30 9.75 -16.96
C GLU A 161 7.99 9.00 -18.26
N GLY A 162 8.50 9.52 -19.38
CA GLY A 162 8.33 8.91 -20.70
C GLY A 162 6.91 9.00 -21.24
N VAL A 163 6.16 10.02 -20.82
CA VAL A 163 4.86 10.39 -21.36
C VAL A 163 4.85 11.89 -21.70
N ASP A 164 4.00 12.29 -22.64
CA ASP A 164 3.86 13.69 -23.04
C ASP A 164 2.90 14.44 -22.09
N GLY A 165 3.27 15.66 -21.69
CA GLY A 165 2.41 16.57 -20.93
C GLY A 165 2.39 16.35 -19.42
N GLU A 166 1.36 16.88 -18.76
CA GLU A 166 1.19 16.78 -17.30
C GLU A 166 0.74 15.36 -16.92
N SER A 167 1.60 14.62 -16.22
CA SER A 167 1.42 13.18 -16.01
C SER A 167 1.15 12.76 -14.57
N GLY A 168 1.33 13.67 -13.62
CA GLY A 168 1.12 13.43 -12.20
C GLY A 168 0.64 14.69 -11.50
N PHE A 169 1.07 14.89 -10.26
CA PHE A 169 0.65 16.01 -9.44
C PHE A 169 1.74 16.40 -8.44
N TRP A 170 1.56 17.56 -7.83
CA TRP A 170 2.37 18.06 -6.73
C TRP A 170 1.60 17.92 -5.43
N GLY A 171 2.28 17.52 -4.37
CA GLY A 171 1.69 17.38 -3.05
C GLY A 171 2.72 17.09 -1.98
N ARG A 172 2.53 17.67 -0.80
CA ARG A 172 3.42 17.45 0.34
C ARG A 172 3.27 16.02 0.85
N MET A 173 4.35 15.24 0.83
CA MET A 173 4.33 13.82 1.20
C MET A 173 4.67 13.55 2.67
N GLY A 174 4.83 14.59 3.49
CA GLY A 174 4.90 14.46 4.94
C GLY A 174 5.64 15.58 5.65
N GLU A 175 5.66 15.44 6.98
CA GLU A 175 6.50 16.22 7.88
C GLU A 175 7.82 15.46 8.13
N PRO A 176 8.98 16.13 8.06
CA PRO A 176 10.26 15.50 8.29
C PRO A 176 10.35 14.94 9.72
N THR A 177 10.67 13.65 9.85
CA THR A 177 10.79 12.96 11.14
C THR A 177 11.87 11.89 11.11
N THR A 178 12.28 11.43 12.28
CA THR A 178 13.14 10.26 12.49
C THR A 178 12.46 9.14 13.28
N ASP A 179 11.18 9.31 13.56
CA ASP A 179 10.37 8.32 14.28
C ASP A 179 9.84 7.26 13.31
N TRP A 180 9.44 6.12 13.85
CA TRP A 180 8.65 5.15 13.11
C TRP A 180 7.30 5.75 12.74
N ARG A 181 6.91 5.58 11.48
CA ARG A 181 5.66 6.06 10.90
C ARG A 181 5.00 4.94 10.12
N THR A 182 3.68 4.95 10.02
CA THR A 182 3.01 4.19 8.96
C THR A 182 2.98 5.01 7.67
N GLU A 183 3.12 4.36 6.52
CA GLU A 183 2.92 4.97 5.21
C GLU A 183 1.97 4.09 4.40
N GLU A 184 0.93 4.70 3.84
CA GLU A 184 0.02 4.09 2.88
C GLU A 184 0.17 4.75 1.51
N ILE A 185 0.24 3.93 0.46
CA ILE A 185 0.15 4.36 -0.94
C ILE A 185 -1.07 3.67 -1.54
N ILE A 186 -2.09 4.46 -1.85
CA ILE A 186 -3.39 3.98 -2.33
C ILE A 186 -3.56 4.50 -3.75
N GLY A 187 -3.61 3.62 -4.74
CA GLY A 187 -3.67 4.05 -6.12
C GLY A 187 -4.53 3.18 -7.02
N ARG A 188 -4.86 3.74 -8.17
CA ARG A 188 -5.47 3.03 -9.28
C ARG A 188 -4.94 3.57 -10.59
N ALA A 189 -4.65 2.66 -11.51
CA ALA A 189 -4.22 3.02 -12.85
C ALA A 189 -5.28 3.84 -13.59
N SER A 190 -4.84 4.61 -14.60
CA SER A 190 -5.73 5.32 -15.53
C SER A 190 -6.83 4.41 -16.07
N SER A 191 -8.03 4.95 -16.30
CA SER A 191 -9.17 4.18 -16.81
C SER A 191 -8.97 3.70 -18.25
N ARG A 192 -8.11 4.39 -19.00
CA ARG A 192 -7.70 4.07 -20.37
C ARG A 192 -6.36 4.73 -20.71
N ILE A 193 -5.70 4.23 -21.75
CA ILE A 193 -4.49 4.85 -22.32
C ILE A 193 -4.77 6.33 -22.66
N GLY A 194 -3.90 7.22 -22.19
CA GLY A 194 -3.99 8.66 -22.42
C GLY A 194 -4.90 9.43 -21.45
N ALA A 195 -5.56 8.76 -20.49
CA ALA A 195 -6.38 9.43 -19.48
C ALA A 195 -5.59 9.72 -18.20
N LYS A 196 -5.54 10.99 -17.77
CA LYS A 196 -4.95 11.41 -16.49
C LYS A 196 -6.00 11.39 -15.38
N ASP A 197 -6.54 10.21 -15.10
CA ASP A 197 -7.67 10.01 -14.19
C ASP A 197 -7.45 8.90 -13.15
N GLY A 198 -6.26 8.28 -13.14
CA GLY A 198 -5.92 7.29 -12.11
C GLY A 198 -5.70 7.98 -10.77
N PRO A 199 -6.52 7.74 -9.72
CA PRO A 199 -6.28 8.35 -8.42
C PRO A 199 -5.03 7.78 -7.77
N LEU A 200 -4.27 8.63 -7.08
CA LEU A 200 -3.18 8.23 -6.21
C LEU A 200 -3.19 9.10 -4.95
N GLU A 201 -3.08 8.46 -3.79
CA GLU A 201 -3.12 9.09 -2.48
C GLU A 201 -1.99 8.54 -1.59
N PHE A 202 -1.37 9.44 -0.83
CA PHE A 202 -0.40 9.12 0.20
C PHE A 202 -0.97 9.47 1.58
N ARG A 203 -0.83 8.53 2.53
CA ARG A 203 -1.13 8.77 3.93
C ARG A 203 0.08 8.45 4.80
N ARG A 204 0.22 9.15 5.92
CA ARG A 204 1.08 8.72 7.03
C ARG A 204 0.34 8.86 8.34
N ASP A 205 0.49 7.86 9.21
CA ASP A 205 -0.18 7.79 10.51
C ASP A 205 -1.70 8.02 10.39
N GLY A 206 -2.31 7.42 9.37
CA GLY A 206 -3.74 7.54 9.04
C GLY A 206 -4.17 8.90 8.48
N LYS A 207 -3.28 9.89 8.39
CA LYS A 207 -3.59 11.21 7.84
C LYS A 207 -3.29 11.26 6.36
N LYS A 208 -4.27 11.70 5.56
CA LYS A 208 -4.07 12.03 4.15
C LYS A 208 -3.13 13.22 4.01
N LEU A 209 -2.05 13.05 3.25
CA LEU A 209 -1.03 14.08 3.05
C LEU A 209 -1.19 14.76 1.70
N CYS A 210 -1.31 13.96 0.64
CA CYS A 210 -1.58 14.44 -0.70
C CYS A 210 -2.36 13.41 -1.50
N ALA A 211 -3.09 13.91 -2.49
CA ALA A 211 -3.78 13.09 -3.48
C ALA A 211 -3.90 13.86 -4.79
N GLY A 212 -3.95 13.13 -5.90
CA GLY A 212 -4.16 13.69 -7.23
C GLY A 212 -4.41 12.59 -8.24
N THR A 213 -4.44 12.96 -9.52
CA THR A 213 -4.55 12.00 -10.62
C THR A 213 -3.22 11.80 -11.34
N ILE A 214 -3.01 10.57 -11.81
CA ILE A 214 -1.84 10.17 -12.58
C ILE A 214 -2.26 9.66 -13.97
N LEU A 215 -1.36 9.83 -14.93
CA LEU A 215 -1.44 9.26 -16.26
C LEU A 215 -0.47 8.08 -16.33
N THR A 216 -0.98 6.85 -16.24
CA THR A 216 -0.08 5.69 -16.17
C THR A 216 0.49 5.28 -17.53
N ARG A 217 -0.21 5.57 -18.64
CA ARG A 217 0.16 5.14 -20.01
C ARG A 217 -0.32 6.15 -21.06
N THR A 218 0.44 6.30 -22.14
CA THR A 218 0.07 7.10 -23.33
C THR A 218 0.12 6.27 -24.60
N LYS A 219 -0.31 6.83 -25.74
CA LYS A 219 -0.20 6.16 -27.04
C LYS A 219 1.25 5.87 -27.42
N GLN A 220 2.17 6.76 -27.04
CA GLN A 220 3.61 6.69 -27.28
C GLN A 220 4.30 5.71 -26.32
N SER A 221 3.75 5.55 -25.11
CA SER A 221 4.35 4.81 -24.01
C SER A 221 3.31 3.89 -23.39
N GLN A 222 3.14 2.72 -24.01
CA GLN A 222 2.07 1.78 -23.69
C GLN A 222 2.51 0.62 -22.80
N GLN A 223 3.77 0.55 -22.39
CA GLN A 223 4.23 -0.58 -21.59
C GLN A 223 3.50 -0.63 -20.24
N LEU A 224 3.19 -1.84 -19.78
CA LEU A 224 2.62 -2.06 -18.46
C LEU A 224 3.75 -2.03 -17.43
N MET A 225 3.57 -1.28 -16.35
CA MET A 225 4.47 -1.34 -15.22
C MET A 225 4.19 -2.63 -14.45
N THR A 226 5.19 -3.50 -14.38
CA THR A 226 5.09 -4.81 -13.71
C THR A 226 5.93 -4.86 -12.45
N GLN A 227 6.89 -3.95 -12.28
CA GLN A 227 7.79 -3.87 -11.12
C GLN A 227 7.35 -2.75 -10.18
N ASN A 228 7.06 -3.06 -8.91
CA ASN A 228 6.69 -2.07 -7.90
C ASN A 228 7.69 -2.11 -6.74
N PHE A 229 8.43 -1.01 -6.56
CA PHE A 229 9.38 -0.80 -5.48
C PHE A 229 8.62 -0.28 -4.26
N VAL A 230 8.06 -1.22 -3.49
CA VAL A 230 7.12 -0.95 -2.40
C VAL A 230 7.81 -0.39 -1.16
N VAL A 231 9.05 -0.81 -0.91
CA VAL A 231 10.02 -0.08 -0.09
C VAL A 231 11.02 0.52 -1.06
N HIS A 232 11.14 1.84 -1.08
CA HIS A 232 12.05 2.54 -1.97
C HIS A 232 12.63 3.73 -1.22
N GLY A 233 13.94 3.71 -1.03
CA GLY A 233 14.72 4.84 -0.56
C GLY A 233 15.88 5.03 -1.51
N VAL A 234 15.68 5.84 -2.53
CA VAL A 234 16.72 6.14 -3.52
C VAL A 234 17.03 7.62 -3.49
N LEU A 235 18.29 7.92 -3.18
CA LEU A 235 18.83 9.25 -3.35
C LEU A 235 19.32 9.44 -4.79
N ALA A 236 19.10 10.63 -5.32
CA ALA A 236 19.68 11.09 -6.57
C ALA A 236 20.46 12.38 -6.31
N ASN A 237 21.55 12.58 -7.05
CA ASN A 237 22.39 13.78 -6.99
C ASN A 237 22.91 14.10 -5.58
N ALA A 238 23.37 13.08 -4.84
CA ALA A 238 23.84 13.20 -3.44
C ALA A 238 24.82 14.36 -3.20
N SER A 239 25.71 14.61 -4.16
CA SER A 239 26.72 15.66 -4.11
C SER A 239 26.16 17.08 -4.11
N GLN A 240 24.85 17.24 -4.34
CA GLN A 240 24.15 18.52 -4.34
C GLN A 240 23.24 18.69 -3.12
N TRP A 241 23.18 17.71 -2.21
CA TRP A 241 22.28 17.72 -1.08
C TRP A 241 22.72 18.74 -0.01
N HIS A 242 21.73 19.44 0.55
CA HIS A 242 21.89 20.24 1.76
C HIS A 242 20.84 19.85 2.80
N PRO A 243 21.22 19.44 4.03
CA PRO A 243 22.58 19.07 4.44
C PRO A 243 23.15 17.93 3.58
N GLU A 244 24.48 17.85 3.54
CA GLU A 244 25.20 16.84 2.76
C GLU A 244 24.79 15.42 3.18
N TRP A 245 24.82 14.51 2.20
CA TRP A 245 24.62 13.09 2.46
C TRP A 245 25.66 12.54 3.42
N SER A 246 25.21 11.73 4.38
CA SER A 246 26.10 10.94 5.23
C SER A 246 25.95 9.46 4.90
N ASP A 247 27.06 8.75 4.79
CA ASP A 247 27.06 7.29 4.67
C ASP A 247 26.49 6.58 5.90
N ASN A 248 26.22 7.31 7.00
CA ASN A 248 25.50 6.83 8.19
C ASN A 248 23.97 6.97 8.09
N ASN A 249 23.45 7.61 7.04
CA ASN A 249 22.01 7.73 6.82
C ASN A 249 21.38 6.38 6.47
N ARG A 250 20.26 6.03 7.09
CA ARG A 250 19.62 4.72 6.98
C ARG A 250 18.11 4.85 6.87
N LEU A 251 17.52 3.84 6.25
CA LEU A 251 16.10 3.54 6.26
C LEU A 251 15.87 2.20 6.96
N TRP A 252 14.81 2.13 7.75
CA TRP A 252 14.26 0.88 8.27
C TRP A 252 12.84 0.72 7.75
N ALA A 253 12.43 -0.52 7.47
CA ALA A 253 11.09 -0.87 7.06
C ALA A 253 10.59 -2.08 7.86
N ASP A 254 9.32 -2.05 8.26
CA ASP A 254 8.65 -3.18 8.91
C ASP A 254 7.19 -3.28 8.45
N ASP A 255 6.52 -4.41 8.71
CA ASP A 255 5.13 -4.69 8.39
C ASP A 255 4.74 -4.27 6.95
N VAL A 256 5.48 -4.77 5.94
CA VAL A 256 5.22 -4.45 4.53
C VAL A 256 4.08 -5.30 3.99
N TYR A 257 2.97 -4.65 3.69
CA TYR A 257 1.75 -5.22 3.12
C TYR A 257 1.51 -4.66 1.71
N VAL A 258 1.31 -5.54 0.74
CA VAL A 258 1.04 -5.14 -0.65
C VAL A 258 -0.17 -5.87 -1.19
N ASP A 259 -1.04 -5.14 -1.85
CA ASP A 259 -2.30 -5.65 -2.37
C ASP A 259 -2.64 -5.09 -3.75
N THR A 260 -3.44 -5.85 -4.48
CA THR A 260 -3.96 -5.50 -5.81
C THR A 260 -5.42 -5.06 -5.75
N THR A 261 -5.98 -4.92 -4.54
CA THR A 261 -7.26 -4.27 -4.28
C THR A 261 -7.13 -3.24 -3.16
N TRP A 262 -8.16 -2.41 -2.95
CA TRP A 262 -8.24 -1.52 -1.79
C TRP A 262 -8.87 -2.17 -0.56
N ALA A 263 -9.43 -3.37 -0.71
CA ALA A 263 -10.09 -4.10 0.37
C ALA A 263 -9.06 -4.59 1.38
N ARG A 264 -9.21 -4.18 2.65
CA ARG A 264 -8.25 -4.45 3.73
C ARG A 264 -8.89 -4.27 5.10
N VAL A 265 -8.23 -4.77 6.13
CA VAL A 265 -8.65 -4.61 7.53
C VAL A 265 -7.51 -3.97 8.32
N ILE A 266 -7.81 -2.90 9.04
CA ILE A 266 -6.87 -2.18 9.90
C ILE A 266 -7.47 -2.08 11.31
N VAL A 267 -6.63 -2.16 12.33
CA VAL A 267 -7.00 -1.87 13.71
C VAL A 267 -6.36 -0.55 14.14
N GLY A 268 -7.09 0.29 14.87
CA GLY A 268 -6.62 1.56 15.42
C GLY A 268 -6.99 1.77 16.90
N ASP A 269 -6.41 2.81 17.52
CA ASP A 269 -6.57 3.15 18.95
C ASP A 269 -7.72 4.13 19.26
N ALA A 270 -8.53 4.51 18.28
CA ALA A 270 -9.66 5.42 18.47
C ALA A 270 -10.90 4.92 17.70
N PRO A 271 -12.15 5.31 18.09
CA PRO A 271 -13.38 4.92 17.40
C PRO A 271 -13.60 5.59 16.04
N LYS A 272 -12.83 6.65 15.75
CA LYS A 272 -12.82 7.35 14.47
C LYS A 272 -11.44 7.24 13.83
N ILE A 273 -11.40 6.92 12.53
CA ILE A 273 -10.13 6.61 11.85
C ILE A 273 -9.21 7.84 11.78
N GLU A 274 -9.78 9.03 11.62
CA GLU A 274 -9.09 10.32 11.64
C GLU A 274 -8.51 10.68 13.03
N ALA A 275 -9.06 10.08 14.09
CA ALA A 275 -8.59 10.25 15.47
C ALA A 275 -7.49 9.24 15.85
N CYS A 276 -7.34 8.15 15.10
CA CYS A 276 -6.34 7.13 15.38
C CYS A 276 -4.90 7.67 15.25
N ARG A 277 -4.01 7.19 16.10
CA ARG A 277 -2.57 7.51 16.16
C ARG A 277 -1.69 6.27 16.14
N ARG A 278 -2.24 5.11 16.49
CA ARG A 278 -1.60 3.80 16.31
C ARG A 278 -2.43 2.94 15.38
N PHE A 279 -1.77 2.19 14.51
CA PHE A 279 -2.39 1.34 13.52
C PHE A 279 -1.69 -0.01 13.43
N ALA A 280 -2.46 -1.07 13.22
CA ALA A 280 -1.96 -2.38 12.83
C ALA A 280 -2.78 -2.95 11.68
N ILE A 281 -2.13 -3.19 10.54
CA ILE A 281 -2.72 -3.87 9.39
C ILE A 281 -2.97 -5.35 9.74
N GLN A 282 -4.15 -5.85 9.41
CA GLN A 282 -4.51 -7.27 9.57
C GLN A 282 -4.38 -7.99 8.24
N ILE A 283 -4.20 -9.31 8.26
CA ILE A 283 -3.90 -10.09 7.06
C ILE A 283 -5.10 -10.95 6.66
N PRO A 284 -5.87 -10.56 5.64
CA PRO A 284 -7.07 -11.32 5.28
C PRO A 284 -6.72 -12.72 4.76
N THR A 285 -7.54 -13.70 5.11
CA THR A 285 -7.38 -15.12 4.73
C THR A 285 -8.60 -15.65 3.98
N ALA A 286 -9.78 -15.06 4.19
CA ALA A 286 -10.99 -15.32 3.42
C ALA A 286 -11.81 -14.04 3.28
N TRP A 287 -12.56 -13.89 2.18
CA TRP A 287 -13.37 -12.70 1.92
C TRP A 287 -14.59 -12.99 1.06
N SER A 288 -15.73 -12.45 1.45
CA SER A 288 -16.98 -12.36 0.71
C SER A 288 -17.65 -11.02 1.02
N ASP A 289 -18.79 -10.76 0.39
CA ASP A 289 -19.53 -9.51 0.60
C ASP A 289 -20.08 -9.32 2.02
N THR A 290 -20.24 -10.42 2.76
CA THR A 290 -20.85 -10.41 4.11
C THR A 290 -19.95 -11.01 5.20
N ARG A 291 -18.78 -11.53 4.82
CA ARG A 291 -17.84 -12.18 5.75
C ARG A 291 -16.40 -11.93 5.33
N ALA A 292 -15.54 -11.61 6.27
CA ALA A 292 -14.09 -11.62 6.09
C ALA A 292 -13.43 -12.37 7.24
N GLN A 293 -12.35 -13.08 6.96
CA GLN A 293 -11.48 -13.66 7.98
C GLN A 293 -10.09 -13.07 7.84
N PHE A 294 -9.39 -12.91 8.95
CA PHE A 294 -8.02 -12.40 8.97
C PHE A 294 -7.19 -13.05 10.05
N HIS A 295 -5.89 -13.17 9.78
CA HIS A 295 -4.90 -13.47 10.81
C HIS A 295 -4.69 -12.22 11.65
N SER A 296 -5.04 -12.28 12.93
CA SER A 296 -4.93 -11.14 13.83
C SER A 296 -3.47 -10.79 14.11
N ARG A 297 -3.20 -9.49 14.11
CA ARG A 297 -1.89 -8.84 14.29
C ARG A 297 -2.13 -7.57 15.09
N PHE A 298 -2.17 -7.67 16.41
CA PHE A 298 -2.38 -6.50 17.26
C PHE A 298 -1.08 -5.84 17.74
N ASN A 299 0.04 -6.06 17.05
CA ASN A 299 1.35 -5.49 17.42
C ASN A 299 1.25 -3.97 17.62
N GLY A 300 1.88 -3.44 18.67
CA GLY A 300 1.79 -2.03 19.08
C GLY A 300 0.60 -1.68 20.01
N PHE A 301 -0.20 -2.67 20.39
CA PHE A 301 -1.27 -2.56 21.39
C PHE A 301 -0.97 -3.45 22.60
N ASP A 302 -1.60 -3.24 23.75
CA ASP A 302 -1.42 -4.07 24.94
C ASP A 302 -2.56 -5.09 25.11
N ALA A 303 -2.29 -6.24 25.75
CA ALA A 303 -3.35 -7.22 26.03
C ALA A 303 -4.45 -6.59 26.90
N GLY A 304 -5.72 -6.82 26.54
CA GLY A 304 -6.88 -6.20 27.18
C GLY A 304 -7.19 -4.78 26.69
N GLU A 305 -6.32 -4.15 25.89
CA GLU A 305 -6.54 -2.82 25.34
C GLU A 305 -7.81 -2.80 24.46
N GLN A 306 -8.58 -1.71 24.57
CA GLN A 306 -9.69 -1.45 23.66
C GLN A 306 -9.12 -0.90 22.34
N VAL A 307 -9.39 -1.61 21.26
CA VAL A 307 -9.02 -1.21 19.91
C VAL A 307 -10.26 -1.15 19.02
N TYR A 308 -10.12 -0.61 17.82
CA TYR A 308 -11.23 -0.41 16.89
C TYR A 308 -10.86 -0.94 15.51
N LEU A 309 -11.72 -1.79 14.95
CA LEU A 309 -11.55 -2.41 13.64
C LEU A 309 -12.17 -1.54 12.54
N TYR A 310 -11.40 -1.36 11.48
CA TYR A 310 -11.76 -0.67 10.26
C TYR A 310 -11.64 -1.62 9.07
N LEU A 311 -12.75 -1.92 8.42
CA LEU A 311 -12.83 -2.69 7.20
C LEU A 311 -13.02 -1.73 6.03
N TYR A 312 -12.12 -1.83 5.06
CA TYR A 312 -12.24 -1.17 3.76
C TYR A 312 -12.77 -2.18 2.74
N ASN A 313 -13.79 -1.79 1.97
CA ASN A 313 -14.33 -2.61 0.90
C ASN A 313 -13.49 -2.49 -0.40
N ALA A 314 -13.89 -3.21 -1.45
CA ALA A 314 -13.20 -3.18 -2.74
C ALA A 314 -13.22 -1.80 -3.45
N ALA A 315 -14.18 -0.93 -3.10
CA ALA A 315 -14.26 0.44 -3.58
C ALA A 315 -13.39 1.42 -2.76
N GLY A 316 -12.75 0.94 -1.68
CA GLY A 316 -11.90 1.75 -0.81
C GLY A 316 -12.67 2.54 0.24
N GLU A 317 -13.95 2.23 0.45
CA GLU A 317 -14.77 2.86 1.49
C GLU A 317 -14.62 2.10 2.80
N CYS A 318 -14.57 2.84 3.91
CA CYS A 318 -14.40 2.31 5.26
C CYS A 318 -15.71 2.43 6.05
N ASN A 319 -15.96 1.51 6.98
CA ASN A 319 -17.04 1.67 7.97
C ASN A 319 -16.86 3.00 8.71
N ALA A 320 -17.96 3.73 8.91
CA ALA A 320 -17.96 5.11 9.43
C ALA A 320 -17.53 5.23 10.90
N ASP A 321 -17.79 4.18 11.69
CA ASP A 321 -17.39 4.04 13.08
C ASP A 321 -16.57 2.77 13.21
N GLY A 322 -15.41 2.84 13.87
CA GLY A 322 -14.59 1.68 14.15
C GLY A 322 -15.34 0.68 15.04
N PHE A 323 -15.30 -0.61 14.70
CA PHE A 323 -15.97 -1.64 15.48
C PHE A 323 -15.12 -1.98 16.72
N PRO A 324 -15.64 -1.86 17.95
CA PRO A 324 -14.84 -2.08 19.15
C PRO A 324 -14.43 -3.55 19.29
N VAL A 325 -13.14 -3.79 19.52
CA VAL A 325 -12.54 -5.11 19.74
C VAL A 325 -11.66 -5.03 20.99
N ARG A 326 -11.69 -6.08 21.82
CA ARG A 326 -10.73 -6.25 22.92
C ARG A 326 -9.57 -7.11 22.45
N ARG A 327 -8.34 -6.62 22.60
CA ARG A 327 -7.13 -7.42 22.41
C ARG A 327 -6.99 -8.46 23.53
#